data_AF-A0ABC8L4L9-F1
#
_entry.id   AF-A0ABC8L4L9-F1
#
_cell.length_a   1.000
_cell.length_b   1.000
_cell.length_c   1.000
_cell.angle_alpha   90.00
_cell.angle_beta   90.00
_cell.angle_gamma   90.00
#
_symmetry.space_group_name_H-M   'P 1'
#
loop_
_entity.id
_entity.type
_entity.pdbx_description
1 polymer ?
#
loop_
_entity_poly.entity_id
_entity_poly.type
_entity_poly.pdbx_seq_one_letter_code
_entity_poly.pdbx_strand_id
1 'polypeptide(L)'
;MWMNKLFLFLLPVVVCMTVFSTAQTVPSQPTPAEDPSDCLSSLEVIPDCIPEIFRSIISGQIGSIGHSCCHAFLGISTECVAHVFVFAPFFPPSLRDHCSRQH
;
A
#
# COMPACT_ATOMS: atom_id res chain seq x y z
N MET A 1 11.81 -30.76 5.96
CA MET A 1 11.41 -29.38 6.36
C MET A 1 12.25 -28.36 5.57
N TRP A 2 12.05 -28.24 4.26
CA TRP A 2 12.75 -27.23 3.42
C TRP A 2 11.80 -26.76 2.30
N MET A 3 11.02 -27.67 1.69
CA MET A 3 9.96 -27.30 0.74
C MET A 3 8.98 -26.25 1.27
N ASN A 4 8.64 -26.28 2.57
CA ASN A 4 7.67 -25.36 3.17
C ASN A 4 8.15 -23.90 3.15
N LYS A 5 9.47 -23.69 3.25
CA LYS A 5 10.08 -22.37 3.23
C LYS A 5 10.20 -21.85 1.79
N LEU A 6 10.45 -22.74 0.83
CA LEU A 6 10.42 -22.41 -0.60
C LEU A 6 9.00 -22.02 -1.05
N PHE A 7 7.97 -22.74 -0.57
CA PHE A 7 6.57 -22.46 -0.91
C PHE A 7 6.10 -21.09 -0.40
N LEU A 8 6.51 -20.70 0.81
CA LEU A 8 6.20 -19.39 1.40
C LEU A 8 6.81 -18.21 0.63
N PHE A 9 7.96 -18.39 -0.02
CA PHE A 9 8.58 -17.35 -0.86
C PHE A 9 8.07 -17.38 -2.31
N LEU A 10 7.65 -18.53 -2.83
CA LEU A 10 7.16 -18.68 -4.20
C LEU A 10 5.70 -18.23 -4.38
N LEU A 11 4.84 -18.44 -3.38
CA LEU A 11 3.43 -18.01 -3.40
C LEU A 11 3.24 -16.50 -3.69
N PRO A 12 3.92 -15.56 -3.01
CA PRO A 12 3.75 -14.14 -3.28
C PRO A 12 4.28 -13.72 -4.66
N VAL A 13 5.33 -14.38 -5.17
CA VAL A 13 5.90 -14.11 -6.49
C VAL A 13 4.95 -14.57 -7.61
N VAL A 14 4.33 -15.74 -7.46
CA VAL A 14 3.33 -16.25 -8.42
C VAL A 14 2.07 -15.36 -8.42
N VAL A 15 1.63 -14.91 -7.24
CA VAL A 15 0.49 -13.97 -7.12
C VAL A 15 0.80 -12.62 -7.79
N CYS A 16 2.01 -12.07 -7.62
CA CYS A 16 2.41 -10.85 -8.34
C CYS A 16 2.37 -11.04 -9.86
N MET A 17 2.91 -12.16 -10.37
CA MET A 17 2.95 -12.41 -11.82
C MET A 17 1.57 -12.56 -12.46
N THR A 18 0.55 -13.03 -11.71
CA THR A 18 -0.84 -13.08 -12.23
C THR A 18 -1.53 -11.73 -12.29
N VAL A 19 -1.10 -10.74 -11.49
CA VAL A 19 -1.69 -9.38 -11.48
C VAL A 19 -1.15 -8.53 -12.63
N PHE A 20 0.10 -8.74 -13.07
CA PHE A 20 0.69 -7.97 -14.18
C PHE A 20 0.14 -8.33 -15.57
N SER A 21 -0.50 -9.50 -15.76
CA SER A 21 -1.02 -9.92 -17.06
C SER A 21 -2.38 -9.32 -17.44
N THR A 22 -3.04 -8.60 -16.53
CA THR A 22 -4.29 -7.89 -16.83
C THR A 22 -4.06 -6.40 -17.01
N ALA A 23 -3.12 -6.03 -17.88
CA ALA A 23 -3.16 -4.74 -18.58
C ALA A 23 -4.28 -4.81 -19.64
N GLN A 24 -5.53 -4.94 -19.19
CA GLN A 24 -6.70 -4.80 -20.04
C GLN A 24 -7.35 -3.46 -19.77
N THR A 25 -7.28 -2.63 -20.81
CA THR A 25 -8.06 -1.41 -21.06
C THR A 25 -9.48 -1.54 -20.49
N VAL A 26 -9.76 -0.87 -19.37
CA VAL A 26 -11.13 -0.73 -18.85
C VAL A 26 -11.72 0.57 -19.43
N PRO A 27 -12.86 0.50 -20.15
CA PRO A 27 -13.52 1.66 -20.70
C PRO A 27 -14.17 2.48 -19.58
N SER A 28 -13.98 3.80 -19.67
CA SER A 28 -14.57 4.80 -18.79
C SER A 28 -16.09 4.68 -18.73
N GLN A 29 -16.65 4.43 -17.53
CA GLN A 29 -18.02 4.84 -17.18
C GLN A 29 -18.18 4.91 -15.64
N PRO A 30 -18.80 5.96 -15.08
CA PRO A 30 -18.70 6.31 -13.67
C PRO A 30 -19.89 5.82 -12.83
N THR A 31 -19.66 5.30 -11.61
CA THR A 31 -20.57 5.46 -10.45
C THR A 31 -19.92 4.96 -9.13
N PRO A 32 -20.28 5.55 -7.97
CA PRO A 32 -19.50 5.57 -6.74
C PRO A 32 -19.73 4.33 -5.87
N ALA A 33 -18.89 3.34 -6.06
CA ALA A 33 -18.45 2.49 -4.96
C ALA A 33 -16.93 2.60 -5.02
N GLU A 34 -16.33 3.27 -4.04
CA GLU A 34 -14.87 3.32 -3.95
C GLU A 34 -14.42 1.87 -3.80
N ASP A 35 -13.91 1.30 -4.89
CA ASP A 35 -13.32 -0.02 -4.86
C ASP A 35 -12.14 0.13 -3.88
N PRO A 36 -12.04 -0.68 -2.81
CA PRO A 36 -10.95 -0.57 -1.85
C PRO A 36 -9.57 -0.81 -2.51
N SER A 37 -9.53 -1.22 -3.77
CA SER A 37 -8.33 -1.24 -4.60
C SER A 37 -7.87 0.16 -5.06
N ASP A 38 -8.77 1.13 -5.26
CA ASP A 38 -8.42 2.50 -5.66
C ASP A 38 -7.93 3.37 -4.49
N CYS A 39 -7.98 2.83 -3.28
CA CYS A 39 -7.66 3.52 -2.05
C CYS A 39 -6.24 4.09 -1.99
N LEU A 40 -5.30 3.37 -2.59
CA LEU A 40 -3.89 3.73 -2.59
C LEU A 40 -3.44 4.32 -3.93
N SER A 41 -4.35 4.67 -4.84
CA SER A 41 -3.98 5.18 -6.17
C SER A 41 -3.11 6.45 -6.11
N SER A 42 -3.29 7.28 -5.07
CA SER A 42 -2.40 8.45 -4.86
C SER A 42 -0.96 8.08 -4.55
N LEU A 43 -0.72 6.89 -3.99
CA LEU A 43 0.60 6.39 -3.64
C LEU A 43 1.24 5.67 -4.83
N GLU A 44 0.44 5.05 -5.71
CA GLU A 44 0.92 4.39 -6.91
C GLU A 44 1.61 5.36 -7.89
N VAL A 45 1.18 6.62 -7.89
CA VAL A 45 1.83 7.69 -8.67
C VAL A 45 3.24 8.01 -8.16
N ILE A 46 3.51 7.71 -6.89
CA ILE A 46 4.80 7.98 -6.26
C ILE A 46 5.66 6.71 -6.29
N PRO A 47 6.77 6.71 -7.06
CA PRO A 47 7.63 5.54 -7.11
C PRO A 47 8.12 5.18 -5.70
N ASP A 48 8.15 3.88 -5.42
CA ASP A 48 8.60 3.30 -4.16
C ASP A 48 7.76 3.63 -2.91
N CYS A 49 6.69 4.42 -3.00
CA CYS A 49 5.90 4.79 -1.82
C CYS A 49 5.18 3.59 -1.16
N ILE A 50 4.49 2.77 -1.97
CA ILE A 50 3.86 1.53 -1.50
C ILE A 50 4.90 0.58 -0.84
N PRO A 51 6.02 0.22 -1.50
CA PRO A 51 7.00 -0.67 -0.88
C PRO A 51 7.72 -0.04 0.32
N GLU A 52 7.93 1.28 0.37
CA GLU A 52 8.45 1.99 1.55
C GLU A 52 7.52 1.82 2.76
N ILE A 53 6.21 1.97 2.55
CA ILE A 53 5.20 1.75 3.58
C ILE A 53 5.22 0.30 4.05
N PHE A 54 5.18 -0.67 3.13
CA PHE A 54 5.24 -2.10 3.51
C PHE A 54 6.52 -2.44 4.26
N ARG A 55 7.67 -1.91 3.82
CA ARG A 55 8.95 -2.11 4.49
C ARG A 55 8.94 -1.51 5.90
N SER A 56 8.28 -0.36 6.07
CA SER A 56 8.10 0.31 7.37
C SER A 56 7.21 -0.50 8.32
N ILE A 57 6.16 -1.15 7.80
CA ILE A 57 5.32 -2.07 8.58
C ILE A 57 6.14 -3.29 9.03
N ILE A 58 6.88 -3.92 8.12
CA ILE A 58 7.67 -5.12 8.40
C ILE A 58 8.82 -4.81 9.38
N SER A 59 9.47 -3.67 9.23
CA SER A 59 10.57 -3.24 10.11
C SER A 59 10.09 -2.67 11.44
N GLY A 60 8.83 -2.23 11.51
CA GLY A 60 8.28 -1.46 12.64
C GLY A 60 8.85 -0.03 12.73
N GLN A 61 9.46 0.48 11.66
CA GLN A 61 10.11 1.80 11.64
C GLN A 61 9.47 2.70 10.59
N ILE A 62 9.04 3.89 10.99
CA ILE A 62 8.31 4.85 10.13
C ILE A 62 9.23 5.94 9.58
N GLY A 63 10.41 6.12 10.17
CA GLY A 63 11.32 7.24 9.85
C GLY A 63 11.98 7.20 8.46
N SER A 64 11.73 6.16 7.66
CA SER A 64 12.27 6.01 6.31
C SER A 64 11.32 6.46 5.19
N ILE A 65 10.09 6.88 5.53
CA ILE A 65 9.08 7.25 4.52
C ILE A 65 9.44 8.63 3.94
N GLY A 66 9.61 8.70 2.61
CA GLY A 66 9.92 9.94 1.92
C GLY A 66 8.82 11.01 2.01
N HIS A 67 9.21 12.29 1.93
CA HIS A 67 8.29 13.43 2.04
C HIS A 67 7.17 13.39 1.01
N SER A 68 7.48 13.03 -0.25
CA SER A 68 6.48 12.89 -1.32
C SER A 68 5.45 11.80 -0.97
N CYS A 69 5.92 10.64 -0.52
CA CYS A 69 5.07 9.54 -0.08
C CYS A 69 4.18 9.94 1.11
N CYS A 70 4.74 10.68 2.07
CA CYS A 70 3.99 11.22 3.18
C CYS A 70 2.89 12.20 2.74
N HIS A 71 3.18 13.10 1.81
CA HIS A 71 2.19 14.03 1.28
C HIS A 71 1.02 13.30 0.61
N ALA A 72 1.30 12.28 -0.20
CA ALA A 72 0.24 11.47 -0.82
C ALA A 72 -0.54 10.66 0.22
N PHE A 73 0.12 10.09 1.23
CA PHE A 73 -0.55 9.35 2.31
C PHE A 73 -1.50 10.22 3.13
N LEU A 74 -1.13 11.47 3.41
CA LEU A 74 -2.00 12.42 4.08
C LEU A 74 -3.25 12.76 3.26
N GLY A 75 -3.16 12.66 1.93
CA GLY A 75 -4.29 12.85 1.01
C GLY A 75 -5.31 11.72 0.99
N ILE A 76 -5.01 10.55 1.56
CA ILE A 76 -5.95 9.41 1.61
C ILE A 76 -6.99 9.61 2.73
N SER A 77 -8.26 9.24 2.47
CA SER A 77 -9.32 9.24 3.49
C SER A 77 -9.06 8.19 4.59
N THR A 78 -9.58 8.45 5.79
CA THR A 78 -9.37 7.57 6.96
C THR A 78 -10.05 6.22 6.83
N GLU A 79 -11.22 6.21 6.20
CA GLU A 79 -12.06 5.04 5.94
C GLU A 79 -11.31 4.09 5.01
N CYS A 80 -10.74 4.67 3.95
CA CYS A 80 -9.95 3.98 2.96
C CYS A 80 -8.69 3.33 3.54
N VAL A 81 -7.94 4.09 4.33
CA VAL A 81 -6.77 3.58 5.05
C VAL A 81 -7.15 2.45 6.01
N ALA A 82 -8.28 2.55 6.72
CA ALA A 82 -8.74 1.49 7.62
C ALA A 82 -9.08 0.19 6.88
N HIS A 83 -9.62 0.28 5.66
CA HIS A 83 -9.91 -0.89 4.81
C HIS A 83 -8.65 -1.62 4.33
N VAL A 84 -7.55 -0.89 4.09
CA VAL A 84 -6.32 -1.51 3.59
C VAL A 84 -5.44 -2.05 4.72
N PHE A 85 -5.41 -1.38 5.87
CA PHE A 85 -4.51 -1.71 6.99
C PHE A 85 -5.16 -2.58 8.08
N VAL A 86 -5.98 -3.57 7.69
CA VAL A 86 -6.70 -4.46 8.62
C VAL A 86 -5.76 -5.22 9.55
N PHE A 87 -4.59 -5.63 9.04
CA PHE A 87 -3.60 -6.40 9.81
C PHE A 87 -2.61 -5.53 10.58
N ALA A 88 -2.66 -4.21 10.41
CA ALA A 88 -1.74 -3.26 11.04
C ALA A 88 -2.48 -1.99 11.52
N PRO A 89 -3.48 -2.09 12.41
CA PRO A 89 -4.38 -0.98 12.75
C PRO A 89 -3.67 0.20 13.44
N PHE A 90 -2.52 -0.03 14.08
CA PHE A 90 -1.75 1.01 14.75
C PHE A 90 -0.80 1.76 13.81
N PHE A 91 -0.47 1.17 12.66
CA PHE A 91 0.49 1.76 11.73
C PHE A 91 -0.04 3.04 11.06
N PRO A 92 -1.27 3.10 10.52
CA PRO A 92 -1.74 4.30 9.86
C PRO A 92 -1.83 5.55 10.75
N PRO A 93 -2.33 5.47 12.01
CA PRO A 93 -2.29 6.61 12.92
C PRO A 93 -0.87 7.12 13.14
N SER A 94 0.09 6.20 13.35
CA SER A 94 1.49 6.57 13.57
C SER A 94 2.18 7.13 12.33
N LEU A 95 1.86 6.61 11.14
CA LEU A 95 2.38 7.14 9.87
C LEU A 95 1.81 8.52 9.59
N ARG A 96 0.51 8.74 9.81
CA ARG A 96 -0.14 10.05 9.65
C ARG A 96 0.49 11.08 10.59
N ASP A 97 0.72 10.73 11.84
CA ASP A 97 1.37 11.58 12.84
C ASP A 97 2.85 11.89 12.51
N HIS A 98 3.56 10.94 11.90
CA HIS A 98 4.89 11.19 11.37
C HIS A 98 4.87 12.14 10.16
N CYS A 99 4.01 11.87 9.19
CA CYS A 99 3.91 12.66 7.96
C CYS A 99 3.41 14.08 8.23
N SER A 100 2.53 14.28 9.21
CA SER A 100 2.10 15.63 9.62
C SER A 100 3.21 16.43 10.28
N ARG A 101 4.34 15.83 10.68
CA ARG A 101 5.51 16.55 11.19
C ARG A 101 6.57 16.82 10.13
N GLN A 102 6.46 16.23 8.94
CA GLN A 102 7.46 16.31 7.88
C GLN A 102 7.38 17.60 7.02
N HIS A 103 6.76 18.69 7.50
CA HIS A 103 6.58 19.94 6.73
C HIS A 103 7.87 20.51 6.12
#